data_AF-A0A074S6T2-F1
#
_entry.id   AF-A0A074S6T2-F1
#
_cell.length_a   1.000
_cell.length_b   1.000
_cell.length_c   1.000
_cell.angle_alpha   90.00
_cell.angle_beta   90.00
_cell.angle_gamma   90.00
#
_symmetry.space_group_name_H-M   'P 1'
#
loop_
_entity.id
_entity.type
_entity.pdbx_description
1 polymer ?
#
loop_
_entity_poly.entity_id
_entity_poly.type
_entity_poly.pdbx_seq_one_letter_code
_entity_poly.pdbx_strand_id
1 'polypeptide(L)'
;MVPAYYFQAADMSGSPVSLTQVINTARFKRRTLLDVAGEVMEYGIQPTNTGNAQFPLLSYGDHPITGTPHWYFHPCETSVAVREILDQTLNIPWDPNSSGCLLRWFKAWLAVLTTAIDLNK
;
A
#
# COMPACT_ATOMS: atom_id res chain seq x y z
N MET A 1 15.47 -1.06 -2.89
CA MET A 1 14.60 -0.11 -2.18
C MET A 1 13.32 0.04 -2.99
N VAL A 2 12.15 0.00 -2.36
CA VAL A 2 10.86 0.22 -3.03
C VAL A 2 10.15 1.43 -2.41
N PRO A 3 9.30 2.14 -3.16
CA PRO A 3 8.42 3.11 -2.56
C PRO A 3 7.44 2.43 -1.59
N ALA A 4 7.10 3.20 -0.57
CA ALA A 4 6.10 2.85 0.43
C ALA A 4 5.12 4.02 0.54
N TYR A 5 3.85 3.70 0.73
CA TYR A 5 2.81 4.71 0.89
C TYR A 5 2.55 4.93 2.37
N TYR A 6 2.89 6.12 2.87
CA TYR A 6 2.61 6.57 4.23
C TYR A 6 1.56 7.68 4.19
N PHE A 7 0.67 7.71 5.18
CA PHE A 7 -0.34 8.75 5.31
C PHE A 7 -0.71 8.98 6.78
N GLN A 8 -1.26 10.15 7.03
CA GLN A 8 -1.96 10.47 8.27
C GLN A 8 -3.42 10.73 7.94
N ALA A 9 -4.30 10.39 8.87
CA ALA A 9 -5.72 10.66 8.74
C ALA A 9 -6.17 11.32 10.05
N ALA A 10 -6.91 12.41 9.91
CA ALA A 10 -7.44 13.17 11.03
C ALA A 10 -8.90 13.55 10.76
N ASP A 11 -9.66 13.76 11.82
CA ASP A 11 -11.02 14.29 11.73
C ASP A 11 -11.03 15.81 11.50
N MET A 12 -12.22 16.41 11.45
CA MET A 12 -12.37 17.86 11.24
C MET A 12 -11.78 18.72 12.35
N SER A 13 -11.50 18.15 13.53
CA SER A 13 -10.83 18.82 14.64
C SER A 13 -9.31 18.71 14.57
N GLY A 14 -8.78 17.93 13.63
CA GLY A 14 -7.35 17.61 13.52
C GLY A 14 -6.91 16.45 14.42
N SER A 15 -7.84 15.74 15.06
CA SER A 15 -7.52 14.59 15.91
C SER A 15 -7.26 13.34 15.05
N PRO A 16 -6.25 12.51 15.36
CA PRO A 16 -5.99 11.26 14.64
C PRO A 16 -7.21 10.33 14.64
N VAL A 17 -7.52 9.72 13.51
CA VAL A 17 -8.63 8.76 13.41
C VAL A 17 -8.16 7.32 13.64
N SER A 18 -9.04 6.51 14.24
CA SER A 18 -8.81 5.08 14.48
C SER A 18 -8.71 4.29 13.16
N LEU A 19 -8.09 3.10 13.20
CA LEU A 19 -8.02 2.20 12.03
C LEU A 19 -9.41 1.93 11.44
N THR A 20 -10.40 1.65 12.30
CA THR A 20 -11.78 1.39 11.88
C THR A 20 -12.36 2.58 11.12
N GLN A 21 -12.08 3.81 11.54
CA GLN A 21 -12.50 5.00 10.81
C GLN A 21 -11.76 5.14 9.48
N VAL A 22 -10.44 4.89 9.45
CA VAL A 22 -9.61 4.93 8.22
C VAL A 22 -10.18 4.01 7.15
N ILE A 23 -10.37 2.72 7.47
CA ILE A 23 -10.84 1.71 6.50
C ILE A 23 -12.30 1.93 6.07
N ASN A 24 -13.07 2.70 6.84
CA ASN A 24 -14.45 3.05 6.53
C ASN A 24 -14.56 4.30 5.65
N THR A 25 -13.47 5.02 5.41
CA THR A 25 -13.50 6.17 4.50
C THR A 25 -13.68 5.72 3.05
N ALA A 26 -14.27 6.58 2.22
CA ALA A 26 -14.48 6.31 0.80
C ALA A 26 -13.18 6.22 -0.03
N ARG A 27 -12.02 6.46 0.61
CA ARG A 27 -10.67 6.41 0.03
C ARG A 27 -10.12 5.00 -0.05
N PHE A 28 -10.54 4.09 0.82
CA PHE A 28 -10.02 2.73 0.84
C PHE A 28 -11.01 1.77 0.20
N LYS A 29 -10.48 0.84 -0.60
CA LYS A 29 -11.24 -0.28 -1.15
C LYS A 29 -11.39 -1.33 -0.05
N ARG A 30 -12.34 -1.07 0.85
CA ARG A 30 -12.58 -1.83 2.09
C ARG A 30 -12.61 -3.34 1.88
N ARG A 31 -13.28 -3.83 0.83
CA ARG A 31 -13.38 -5.27 0.55
C ARG A 31 -11.98 -5.86 0.36
N THR A 32 -11.17 -5.26 -0.49
CA THR A 32 -9.78 -5.68 -0.71
C THR A 32 -8.99 -5.72 0.59
N LEU A 33 -9.10 -4.73 1.47
CA LEU A 33 -8.40 -4.71 2.77
C LEU A 33 -8.91 -5.74 3.78
N LEU A 34 -10.19 -6.10 3.71
CA LEU A 34 -10.78 -7.09 4.63
C LEU A 34 -10.60 -8.52 4.12
N ASP A 35 -10.53 -8.72 2.80
CA ASP A 35 -10.28 -10.03 2.19
C ASP A 35 -8.88 -10.55 2.56
N VAL A 36 -7.92 -9.64 2.75
CA VAL A 36 -6.59 -9.94 3.30
C VAL A 36 -6.53 -10.01 4.82
N ALA A 37 -7.52 -9.46 5.53
CA ALA A 37 -7.51 -9.38 6.98
C ALA A 37 -7.87 -10.72 7.63
N GLY A 38 -6.96 -11.27 8.42
CA GLY A 38 -7.26 -12.29 9.41
C GLY A 38 -7.79 -11.70 10.70
N GLU A 39 -7.14 -10.64 11.18
CA GLU A 39 -7.57 -9.91 12.37
C GLU A 39 -7.33 -8.41 12.18
N VAL A 40 -8.31 -7.58 12.57
CA VAL A 40 -8.19 -6.12 12.56
C VAL A 40 -7.81 -5.67 13.96
N MET A 41 -6.57 -5.25 14.14
CA MET A 41 -6.01 -4.80 15.42
C MET A 41 -5.94 -3.28 15.46
N GLU A 42 -5.80 -2.69 16.65
CA GLU A 42 -5.70 -1.24 16.81
C GLU A 42 -4.58 -0.60 15.97
N TYR A 43 -3.47 -1.31 15.77
CA TYR A 43 -2.26 -0.82 15.08
C TYR A 43 -2.07 -1.38 13.66
N GLY A 44 -3.06 -2.09 13.12
CA GLY A 44 -2.97 -2.61 11.76
C GLY A 44 -3.84 -3.82 11.48
N ILE A 45 -3.76 -4.30 10.25
CA ILE A 45 -4.43 -5.52 9.80
C ILE A 45 -3.39 -6.64 9.82
N GLN A 46 -3.68 -7.76 10.49
CA GLN A 46 -2.87 -8.97 10.39
C GLN A 46 -3.40 -9.88 9.27
N PRO A 47 -2.53 -10.52 8.47
CA PRO A 47 -2.97 -11.38 7.38
C PRO A 47 -3.47 -12.74 7.91
N THR A 48 -4.52 -13.29 7.31
CA THR A 48 -5.06 -14.65 7.60
C THR A 48 -4.06 -15.76 7.27
N ASN A 49 -3.21 -15.56 6.26
CA ASN A 49 -2.29 -16.58 5.76
C ASN A 49 -0.90 -15.96 5.56
N THR A 50 0.09 -16.48 6.28
CA THR A 50 1.50 -16.03 6.19
C THR A 50 2.24 -16.63 5.00
N GLY A 51 1.65 -17.61 4.30
CA GLY A 51 2.28 -18.36 3.21
C GLY A 51 2.31 -17.63 1.87
N ASN A 52 1.33 -16.75 1.61
CA ASN A 52 1.28 -15.87 0.44
C ASN A 52 1.04 -14.46 0.96
N ALA A 53 2.08 -13.65 1.01
CA ALA A 53 1.98 -12.29 1.50
C ALA A 53 1.18 -11.46 0.47
N GLN A 54 -0.02 -11.05 0.87
CA GLN A 54 -0.96 -10.35 0.01
C GLN A 54 -0.86 -8.85 0.30
N PHE A 55 -0.55 -8.07 -0.73
CA PHE A 55 -0.73 -6.63 -0.68
C PHE A 55 -2.23 -6.31 -0.88
N PRO A 56 -2.81 -5.32 -0.19
CA PRO A 56 -2.19 -4.40 0.79
C PRO A 56 -2.26 -4.87 2.25
N LEU A 57 -1.13 -4.80 2.98
CA LEU A 57 -1.12 -4.95 4.44
C LEU A 57 -0.98 -3.58 5.11
N LEU A 58 -1.98 -3.16 5.88
CA LEU A 58 -2.00 -1.84 6.53
C LEU A 58 -1.42 -1.93 7.96
N SER A 59 -0.50 -1.03 8.30
CA SER A 59 0.21 -1.00 9.58
C SER A 59 0.36 0.44 10.11
N TYR A 60 0.60 0.58 11.40
CA TYR A 60 0.87 1.85 12.08
C TYR A 60 2.29 1.86 12.67
N GLY A 61 3.00 2.98 12.51
CA GLY A 61 4.35 3.12 13.05
C GLY A 61 4.99 4.45 12.66
N ASP A 62 6.21 4.68 13.10
CA ASP A 62 6.90 5.94 12.84
C ASP A 62 7.43 6.00 11.40
N HIS A 63 7.20 7.14 10.75
CA HIS A 63 7.73 7.40 9.43
C HIS A 63 9.26 7.56 9.47
N PRO A 64 10.01 6.87 8.58
CA PRO A 64 11.48 6.75 8.70
C PRO A 64 12.24 8.08 8.56
N ILE A 65 11.61 9.12 7.99
CA ILE A 65 12.24 10.43 7.79
C ILE A 65 11.80 11.45 8.84
N THR A 66 10.54 11.39 9.28
CA THR A 66 9.96 12.42 10.15
C THR A 66 9.89 11.99 11.61
N GLY A 67 10.03 10.69 11.90
CA GLY A 67 9.95 10.14 13.26
C GLY A 67 8.58 10.34 13.91
N THR A 68 7.53 10.55 13.11
CA THR A 68 6.17 10.78 13.60
C THR A 68 5.24 9.64 13.21
N PRO A 69 4.18 9.36 13.99
CA PRO A 69 3.29 8.24 13.72
C PRO A 69 2.51 8.41 12.41
N HIS A 70 2.51 7.36 11.59
CA HIS A 70 1.85 7.27 10.30
C HIS A 70 1.20 5.90 10.12
N TRP A 71 0.12 5.88 9.33
CA TRP A 71 -0.35 4.67 8.69
C TRP A 71 0.47 4.40 7.44
N TYR A 72 0.72 3.13 7.12
CA TYR A 72 1.43 2.77 5.90
C TYR A 72 1.04 1.38 5.39
N PHE A 73 1.15 1.22 4.07
CA PHE A 73 1.10 -0.12 3.48
C PHE A 73 2.48 -0.75 3.53
N HIS A 74 2.54 -1.96 4.08
CA HIS A 74 3.80 -2.67 4.26
C HIS A 74 4.48 -2.93 2.90
N PRO A 75 5.75 -2.53 2.72
CA PRO A 75 6.37 -2.51 1.41
C PRO A 75 6.94 -3.86 0.95
N CYS A 76 7.05 -4.88 1.82
CA CYS A 76 7.76 -6.13 1.48
C CYS A 76 7.26 -6.78 0.18
N GLU A 77 5.96 -6.78 -0.08
CA GLU A 77 5.37 -7.39 -1.27
C GLU A 77 5.21 -6.45 -2.46
N THR A 78 5.56 -5.17 -2.28
CA THR A 78 5.45 -4.19 -3.36
C THR A 78 6.29 -4.60 -4.57
N SER A 79 7.51 -5.11 -4.34
CA SER A 79 8.36 -5.56 -5.44
C SER A 79 7.75 -6.73 -6.22
N VAL A 80 7.14 -7.68 -5.51
CA VAL A 80 6.57 -8.89 -6.09
C VAL A 80 5.34 -8.53 -6.93
N ALA A 81 4.40 -7.78 -6.36
CA ALA A 81 3.20 -7.34 -7.06
C ALA A 81 3.49 -6.47 -8.29
N VAL A 82 4.47 -5.56 -8.20
CA VAL A 82 4.87 -4.74 -9.36
C VAL A 82 5.50 -5.58 -10.46
N ARG A 83 6.35 -6.57 -10.11
CA ARG A 83 6.96 -7.47 -11.08
C ARG A 83 5.92 -8.29 -11.83
N GLU A 84 4.89 -8.80 -11.13
CA GLU A 84 3.80 -9.54 -11.77
C GLU A 84 3.11 -8.73 -12.87
N ILE A 85 2.82 -7.44 -12.62
CA ILE A 85 2.25 -6.54 -13.63
C ILE A 85 3.24 -6.29 -14.77
N LEU A 86 4.51 -6.06 -14.45
CA LEU A 86 5.53 -5.77 -15.44
C LEU A 86 5.82 -6.97 -16.34
N ASP A 87 5.88 -8.19 -15.81
CA ASP A 87 6.11 -9.41 -16.58
C ASP A 87 4.99 -9.67 -17.61
N GLN A 88 3.75 -9.23 -17.30
CA GLN A 88 2.62 -9.31 -18.22
C GLN A 88 2.59 -8.17 -19.26
N THR A 89 3.30 -7.06 -19.03
CA THR A 89 3.19 -5.84 -19.84
C THR A 89 4.47 -5.43 -20.57
N LEU A 90 5.62 -5.97 -20.15
CA LEU A 90 6.92 -5.69 -20.75
C LEU A 90 7.24 -6.71 -21.84
N ASN A 91 7.33 -6.21 -23.08
CA ASN A 91 7.94 -6.93 -24.20
C ASN A 91 9.42 -6.60 -24.38
N ILE A 92 10.06 -5.98 -23.36
CA ILE A 92 11.46 -5.55 -23.39
C ILE A 92 12.17 -5.97 -22.11
N PRO A 93 13.49 -6.25 -22.14
CA PRO A 93 14.27 -6.53 -20.94
C PRO A 93 14.23 -5.35 -19.95
N TRP A 94 14.15 -5.67 -18.66
CA TRP A 94 14.21 -4.66 -17.60
C TRP A 94 15.61 -4.04 -17.52
N ASP A 95 15.69 -2.71 -17.65
CA ASP A 95 16.91 -1.92 -17.42
C ASP A 95 16.65 -0.89 -16.32
N PRO A 96 17.25 -1.04 -15.12
CA PRO A 96 17.03 -0.12 -14.01
C PRO A 96 17.60 1.29 -14.23
N ASN A 97 18.47 1.49 -15.22
CA ASN A 97 19.01 2.81 -15.57
C ASN A 97 18.18 3.53 -16.64
N SER A 98 17.26 2.81 -17.31
CA SER A 98 16.37 3.39 -18.29
C SER A 98 15.22 4.14 -17.62
N SER A 99 15.12 5.45 -17.87
CA SER A 99 14.00 6.26 -17.39
C SER A 99 12.64 5.72 -17.85
N GLY A 100 12.59 5.05 -19.01
CA GLY A 100 11.38 4.41 -19.51
C GLY A 100 10.96 3.20 -18.66
N CYS A 101 11.92 2.38 -18.23
CA CYS A 101 11.67 1.26 -17.31
C CYS A 101 11.25 1.78 -15.93
N LEU A 102 11.94 2.79 -15.39
CA LEU A 102 11.57 3.42 -14.11
C LEU A 102 10.15 3.99 -14.14
N LEU A 103 9.76 4.68 -15.22
CA LEU A 103 8.40 5.21 -15.36
C LEU A 103 7.35 4.10 -15.42
N ARG A 104 7.63 2.99 -16.12
CA ARG A 104 6.73 1.83 -16.18
C ARG A 104 6.58 1.17 -14.82
N TRP A 105 7.68 1.02 -14.09
CA TRP A 105 7.68 0.50 -12.73
C TRP A 105 6.86 1.38 -11.79
N PHE A 106 7.04 2.71 -11.86
CA PHE A 106 6.25 3.64 -11.07
C PHE A 106 4.75 3.57 -11.39
N LYS A 107 4.39 3.46 -12.68
CA LYS A 107 2.98 3.26 -13.10
C LYS A 107 2.40 1.94 -12.60
N ALA A 108 3.16 0.86 -12.69
CA ALA A 108 2.76 -0.45 -12.17
C ALA A 108 2.58 -0.40 -10.64
N TRP A 109 3.48 0.29 -9.93
CA TRP A 109 3.32 0.53 -8.49
C TRP A 109 2.06 1.32 -8.15
N LEU A 110 1.76 2.39 -8.89
CA LEU A 110 0.48 3.11 -8.72
C LEU A 110 -0.72 2.21 -9.00
N ALA A 111 -0.64 1.33 -10.01
CA ALA A 111 -1.69 0.35 -10.28
C ALA A 111 -1.91 -0.61 -9.10
N VAL A 112 -0.83 -1.18 -8.54
CA VAL A 112 -0.87 -1.99 -7.30
C VAL A 112 -1.51 -1.19 -6.17
N LEU A 113 -1.05 0.03 -5.91
CA LEU A 113 -1.56 0.88 -4.85
C LEU A 113 -3.06 1.17 -5.03
N THR A 114 -3.52 1.38 -6.26
CA THR A 114 -4.94 1.65 -6.54
C THR A 114 -5.85 0.45 -6.31
N THR A 115 -5.31 -0.76 -6.08
CA THR A 115 -6.12 -1.89 -5.59
C THR A 115 -6.56 -1.70 -4.14
N ALA A 116 -5.80 -0.92 -3.36
CA ALA A 116 -6.05 -0.62 -1.96
C ALA A 116 -6.78 0.71 -1.77
N ILE A 117 -6.42 1.72 -2.58
CA ILE A 117 -6.88 3.10 -2.42
C ILE A 117 -7.46 3.68 -3.70
N ASP A 118 -8.40 4.60 -3.55
CA ASP A 118 -8.94 5.42 -4.62
C ASP A 118 -8.20 6.76 -4.67
N LEU A 119 -7.29 6.88 -5.65
CA LEU A 119 -6.49 8.08 -5.91
C LEU A 119 -7.26 9.20 -6.62
N ASN A 120 -8.47 8.94 -7.14
CA ASN A 120 -9.21 9.90 -7.96
C ASN A 120 -10.25 10.73 -7.19
N LYS A 121 -10.39 10.48 -5.88
CA LYS A 121 -11.37 11.20 -5.04
C LYS A 121 -10.83 12.50 -4.47
#